data_AF-A0A0A1YFF5-F1
#
_entry.id   AF-A0A0A1YFF5-F1
#
_cell.length_a   1.000
_cell.length_b   1.000
_cell.length_c   1.000
_cell.angle_alpha   90.00
_cell.angle_beta   90.00
_cell.angle_gamma   90.00
#
_symmetry.space_group_name_H-M   'P 1'
#
loop_
_entity.id
_entity.type
_entity.pdbx_description
1 polymer ?
#
loop_
_entity_poly.entity_id
_entity_poly.type
_entity_poly.pdbx_seq_one_letter_code
_entity_poly.pdbx_strand_id
1 'polypeptide(L)'
;MNTQTHIHETIAWAKQRLDELDAGIAAAEKSLDEVNGDIRREADDALARLREARGKLQVHYDKLRAETGATKQGVKAVQDALEAEWVEVEAAFHSFTSAVGEHAQTARGIVLARVKAQRSAWEASLQELRGQTADAVEKARAELDAAIKRVSDEAEKFQTRIGEVKDAGDASWEAVKSGLEEAKQVHSRTIQKIRDALSKSL
;
A
#
# COMPACT_ATOMS: atom_id res chain seq x y z
N MET A 1 5.95 -17.59 18.07
CA MET A 1 5.28 -16.28 18.17
C MET A 1 3.94 -16.44 18.89
N ASN A 2 3.59 -15.52 19.79
CA ASN A 2 2.32 -15.53 20.54
C ASN A 2 1.18 -14.90 19.70
N THR A 3 -0.06 -15.33 19.90
CA THR A 3 -1.27 -14.83 19.20
C THR A 3 -1.40 -13.31 19.29
N GLN A 4 -1.03 -12.73 20.44
CA GLN A 4 -1.09 -11.29 20.68
C GLN A 4 -0.12 -10.49 19.78
N THR A 5 1.07 -11.03 19.51
CA THR A 5 2.05 -10.43 18.58
C THR A 5 1.51 -10.44 17.15
N HIS A 6 0.89 -11.55 16.72
CA HIS A 6 0.28 -11.65 15.38
C HIS A 6 -0.90 -10.69 15.19
N ILE A 7 -1.73 -10.48 16.21
CA ILE A 7 -2.83 -9.50 16.17
C ILE A 7 -2.26 -8.09 15.97
N HIS A 8 -1.23 -7.72 16.74
CA HIS A 8 -0.61 -6.41 16.63
C HIS A 8 0.01 -6.17 15.23
N GLU A 9 0.69 -7.16 14.66
CA GLU A 9 1.22 -7.09 13.29
C GLU A 9 0.11 -6.94 12.24
N THR A 10 -0.99 -7.66 12.41
CA THR A 10 -2.13 -7.60 11.49
C THR A 10 -2.81 -6.24 11.54
N ILE A 11 -2.97 -5.65 12.74
CA ILE A 11 -3.50 -4.30 12.92
C ILE A 11 -2.59 -3.27 12.26
N ALA A 12 -1.28 -3.37 12.47
CA ALA A 12 -0.32 -2.44 11.86
C ALA A 12 -0.34 -2.53 10.34
N TRP A 13 -0.38 -3.75 9.78
CA TRP A 13 -0.50 -3.97 8.35
C TRP A 13 -1.81 -3.42 7.77
N ALA A 14 -2.95 -3.68 8.42
CA ALA A 14 -4.25 -3.20 7.97
C ALA A 14 -4.32 -1.65 7.97
N LYS A 15 -3.74 -1.00 8.99
CA LYS A 15 -3.61 0.46 9.03
C LYS A 15 -2.79 0.98 7.84
N GLN A 16 -1.64 0.38 7.57
CA GLN A 16 -0.79 0.79 6.46
C GLN A 16 -1.52 0.68 5.11
N ARG A 17 -2.31 -0.38 4.90
CA ARG A 17 -3.11 -0.56 3.67
C ARG A 17 -4.21 0.49 3.53
N LEU A 18 -4.84 0.90 4.63
CA LEU A 18 -5.78 2.02 4.64
C LEU A 18 -5.11 3.35 4.28
N ASP A 19 -3.94 3.65 4.87
CA ASP A 19 -3.18 4.87 4.57
C ASP A 19 -2.75 4.92 3.09
N GLU A 20 -2.30 3.78 2.54
CA GLU A 20 -1.97 3.64 1.12
C GLU A 20 -3.18 3.86 0.20
N LEU A 21 -4.32 3.29 0.57
CA LEU A 21 -5.57 3.42 -0.20
C LEU A 21 -6.08 4.86 -0.18
N ASP A 22 -6.09 5.51 0.99
CA ASP A 22 -6.51 6.91 1.13
C ASP A 22 -5.64 7.85 0.27
N ALA A 23 -4.32 7.65 0.26
CA ALA A 23 -3.42 8.42 -0.59
C ALA A 23 -3.64 8.17 -2.09
N GLY A 24 -3.91 6.92 -2.48
CA GLY A 24 -4.23 6.56 -3.86
C GLY A 24 -5.56 7.15 -4.33
N ILE A 25 -6.59 7.11 -3.49
CA ILE A 25 -7.90 7.74 -3.74
C ILE A 25 -7.75 9.25 -3.94
N ALA A 26 -7.00 9.93 -3.06
CA ALA A 26 -6.78 11.37 -3.18
C ALA A 26 -6.04 11.74 -4.50
N ALA A 27 -5.09 10.91 -4.93
CA ALA A 27 -4.40 11.11 -6.21
C ALA A 27 -5.32 10.84 -7.41
N ALA A 28 -6.19 9.82 -7.33
CA ALA A 28 -7.20 9.52 -8.33
C ALA A 28 -8.23 10.65 -8.46
N GLU A 29 -8.76 11.15 -7.34
CA GLU A 29 -9.67 12.30 -7.29
C GLU A 29 -9.08 13.53 -7.98
N LYS A 30 -7.83 13.88 -7.65
CA LYS A 30 -7.14 15.01 -8.28
C LYS A 30 -7.01 14.86 -9.79
N SER A 31 -6.83 13.64 -10.29
CA SER A 31 -6.68 13.40 -11.73
C SER A 31 -8.00 13.53 -12.50
N LEU A 32 -9.15 13.33 -11.85
CA LEU A 32 -10.46 13.51 -12.47
C LEU A 32 -10.78 14.96 -12.76
N ASP A 33 -10.12 15.92 -12.12
CA ASP A 33 -10.25 17.34 -12.42
C ASP A 33 -9.78 17.66 -13.85
N GLU A 34 -8.94 16.81 -14.44
CA GLU A 34 -8.32 17.00 -15.76
C GLU A 34 -9.01 16.20 -16.87
N VAL A 35 -10.04 15.40 -16.56
CA VAL A 35 -10.69 14.45 -17.49
C VAL A 35 -12.20 14.72 -17.60
N ASN A 36 -12.75 14.60 -18.82
CA ASN A 36 -14.17 14.87 -19.14
C ASN A 36 -14.78 13.76 -20.02
N GLY A 37 -16.11 13.73 -20.12
CA GLY A 37 -16.84 12.83 -21.02
C GLY A 37 -16.92 11.39 -20.54
N ASP A 38 -16.97 10.44 -21.46
CA ASP A 38 -17.15 9.00 -21.15
C ASP A 38 -16.01 8.44 -20.28
N ILE A 39 -14.79 8.92 -20.51
CA ILE A 39 -13.59 8.61 -19.72
C ILE A 39 -13.79 8.97 -18.24
N ARG A 40 -14.43 10.12 -17.97
CA ARG A 40 -14.70 10.56 -16.60
C ARG A 40 -15.69 9.63 -15.89
N ARG A 41 -16.71 9.14 -16.60
CA ARG A 41 -17.70 8.21 -16.02
C ARG A 41 -17.06 6.89 -15.59
N GLU A 42 -16.25 6.29 -16.46
CA GLU A 42 -15.58 5.02 -16.17
C GLU A 42 -14.59 5.16 -15.00
N ALA A 43 -13.88 6.29 -14.95
CA ALA A 43 -12.98 6.60 -13.84
C ALA A 43 -13.74 6.93 -12.53
N ASP A 44 -14.90 7.60 -12.60
CA ASP A 44 -15.79 7.82 -11.45
C ASP A 44 -16.33 6.48 -10.88
N ASP A 45 -16.73 5.55 -11.76
CA ASP A 45 -17.20 4.22 -11.35
C ASP A 45 -16.08 3.42 -10.65
N ALA A 46 -14.86 3.45 -11.20
CA ALA A 46 -13.70 2.82 -10.58
C ALA A 46 -13.34 3.48 -9.23
N LEU A 47 -13.47 4.80 -9.13
CA LEU A 47 -13.25 5.54 -7.88
C LEU A 47 -14.32 5.23 -6.83
N ALA A 48 -15.57 5.03 -7.23
CA ALA A 48 -16.63 4.59 -6.33
C ALA A 48 -16.32 3.20 -5.72
N ARG A 49 -15.83 2.26 -6.54
CA ARG A 49 -15.36 0.94 -6.08
C ARG A 49 -14.19 1.06 -5.10
N LEU A 50 -13.22 1.95 -5.35
CA LEU A 50 -12.12 2.22 -4.42
C LEU A 50 -12.63 2.70 -3.05
N ARG A 51 -13.59 3.64 -3.04
CA ARG A 51 -14.19 4.15 -1.80
C ARG A 51 -15.00 3.09 -1.05
N GLU A 52 -15.71 2.22 -1.76
CA GLU A 52 -16.43 1.10 -1.17
C GLU A 52 -15.47 0.10 -0.52
N ALA A 53 -14.43 -0.33 -1.24
CA ALA A 53 -13.39 -1.22 -0.71
C ALA A 53 -12.69 -0.61 0.51
N ARG A 54 -12.42 0.70 0.49
CA ARG A 54 -11.88 1.45 1.64
C ARG A 54 -12.79 1.36 2.86
N GLY A 55 -14.10 1.50 2.66
CA GLY A 55 -15.10 1.33 3.72
C GLY A 55 -15.07 -0.08 4.32
N LYS A 56 -14.96 -1.12 3.49
CA LYS A 56 -14.88 -2.52 3.94
C LYS A 56 -13.57 -2.81 4.70
N LEU A 57 -12.43 -2.34 4.19
CA LEU A 57 -11.15 -2.42 4.92
C LEU A 57 -11.24 -1.76 6.30
N GLN A 58 -11.87 -0.59 6.39
CA GLN A 58 -12.04 0.13 7.65
C GLN A 58 -12.85 -0.69 8.66
N VAL A 59 -13.95 -1.31 8.23
CA VAL A 59 -14.76 -2.21 9.09
C VAL A 59 -13.93 -3.38 9.63
N HIS A 60 -13.13 -4.02 8.77
CA HIS A 60 -12.25 -5.12 9.20
C HIS A 60 -11.14 -4.66 10.16
N TYR A 61 -10.56 -3.49 9.90
CA TYR A 61 -9.56 -2.87 10.77
C TYR A 61 -10.13 -2.55 12.16
N ASP A 62 -11.31 -1.93 12.23
CA ASP A 62 -11.95 -1.57 13.50
C ASP A 62 -12.31 -2.82 14.30
N LYS A 63 -12.77 -3.88 13.62
CA LYS A 63 -13.00 -5.19 14.24
C LYS A 63 -11.74 -5.76 14.87
N LEU A 64 -10.61 -5.75 14.14
CA LEU A 64 -9.32 -6.21 14.68
C LEU A 64 -8.88 -5.43 15.92
N ARG A 65 -9.10 -4.10 15.93
CA ARG A 65 -8.74 -3.25 17.07
C ARG A 65 -9.61 -3.48 18.30
N ALA A 66 -10.89 -3.79 18.11
CA ALA A 66 -11.82 -4.06 19.19
C ALA A 66 -11.63 -5.45 19.82
N GLU A 67 -10.99 -6.39 19.11
CA GLU A 67 -10.88 -7.79 19.50
C GLU A 67 -9.79 -8.00 20.58
N THR A 68 -10.20 -8.05 21.85
CA THR A 68 -9.30 -8.26 23.00
C THR A 68 -9.07 -9.74 23.36
N GLY A 69 -9.78 -10.67 22.69
CA GLY A 69 -9.75 -12.11 22.98
C GLY A 69 -9.65 -13.02 21.75
N ALA A 70 -9.15 -12.51 20.62
CA ALA A 70 -9.18 -13.21 19.33
C ALA A 70 -8.46 -14.58 19.40
N THR A 71 -9.15 -15.63 18.96
CA THR A 71 -8.49 -16.92 18.70
C THR A 71 -7.64 -16.80 17.43
N LYS A 72 -6.59 -17.63 17.29
CA LYS A 72 -5.79 -17.67 16.05
C LYS A 72 -6.64 -17.84 14.79
N GLN A 73 -7.75 -18.57 14.89
CA GLN A 73 -8.68 -18.82 13.79
C GLN A 73 -9.52 -17.59 13.45
N GLY A 74 -9.95 -16.80 14.45
CA GLY A 74 -10.61 -15.51 14.24
C GLY A 74 -9.70 -14.47 13.59
N VAL A 75 -8.43 -14.42 13.99
CA VAL A 75 -7.42 -13.53 13.37
C VAL A 75 -7.21 -13.87 11.90
N LYS A 76 -7.07 -15.18 11.60
CA LYS A 76 -6.91 -15.65 10.21
C LYS A 76 -8.11 -15.28 9.34
N ALA A 77 -9.33 -15.48 9.84
CA ALA A 77 -10.54 -15.13 9.06
C ALA A 77 -10.61 -13.64 8.70
N VAL A 78 -10.13 -12.75 9.59
CA VAL A 78 -10.08 -11.32 9.29
C VAL A 78 -8.92 -10.98 8.33
N GLN A 79 -7.79 -11.68 8.42
CA GLN A 79 -6.70 -11.55 7.43
C GLN A 79 -7.17 -11.95 6.04
N ASP A 80 -7.81 -13.12 5.90
CA ASP A 80 -8.34 -13.61 4.62
C ASP A 80 -9.35 -12.60 4.02
N ALA A 81 -10.20 -11.99 4.87
CA ALA A 81 -11.13 -10.94 4.44
C ALA A 81 -10.41 -9.67 3.98
N LEU A 82 -9.39 -9.21 4.72
CA LEU A 82 -8.59 -8.06 4.32
C LEU A 82 -7.82 -8.29 3.01
N GLU A 83 -7.30 -9.50 2.79
CA GLU A 83 -6.64 -9.87 1.53
C GLU A 83 -7.64 -9.86 0.37
N ALA A 84 -8.84 -10.41 0.56
CA ALA A 84 -9.89 -10.38 -0.45
C ALA A 84 -10.29 -8.94 -0.83
N GLU A 85 -10.49 -8.08 0.16
CA GLU A 85 -10.78 -6.66 -0.10
C GLU A 85 -9.59 -5.94 -0.75
N TRP A 86 -8.36 -6.31 -0.40
CA TRP A 86 -7.18 -5.75 -1.06
C TRP A 86 -7.07 -6.14 -2.54
N VAL A 87 -7.52 -7.34 -2.92
CA VAL A 87 -7.60 -7.73 -4.33
C VAL A 87 -8.56 -6.83 -5.09
N GLU A 88 -9.72 -6.49 -4.51
CA GLU A 88 -10.68 -5.55 -5.11
C GLU A 88 -10.07 -4.14 -5.22
N VAL A 89 -9.32 -3.69 -4.21
CA VAL A 89 -8.57 -2.42 -4.28
C VAL A 89 -7.65 -2.37 -5.49
N GLU A 90 -6.83 -3.40 -5.71
CA GLU A 90 -5.91 -3.43 -6.86
C GLU A 90 -6.66 -3.50 -8.20
N ALA A 91 -7.77 -4.25 -8.25
CA ALA A 91 -8.61 -4.33 -9.45
C ALA A 91 -9.29 -2.99 -9.78
N ALA A 92 -9.76 -2.27 -8.76
CA ALA A 92 -10.38 -0.96 -8.93
C ALA A 92 -9.35 0.11 -9.32
N PHE A 93 -8.13 0.08 -8.74
CA PHE A 93 -7.04 0.95 -9.20
C PHE A 93 -6.65 0.67 -10.65
N HIS A 94 -6.56 -0.60 -11.06
CA HIS A 94 -6.29 -0.96 -12.45
C HIS A 94 -7.38 -0.47 -13.40
N SER A 95 -8.66 -0.62 -13.00
CA SER A 95 -9.80 -0.13 -13.78
C SER A 95 -9.73 1.39 -13.93
N PHE A 96 -9.40 2.10 -12.85
CA PHE A 96 -9.23 3.55 -12.86
C PHE A 96 -8.09 3.98 -13.80
N THR A 97 -6.91 3.37 -13.67
CA THR A 97 -5.73 3.73 -14.48
C THR A 97 -5.92 3.37 -15.96
N SER A 98 -6.68 2.31 -16.25
CA SER A 98 -7.04 1.92 -17.63
C SER A 98 -8.05 2.89 -18.25
N ALA A 99 -9.06 3.32 -17.49
CA ALA A 99 -10.04 4.30 -17.95
C ALA A 99 -9.35 5.61 -18.33
N VAL A 100 -8.44 6.10 -17.48
CA VAL A 100 -7.67 7.34 -17.73
C VAL A 100 -6.43 7.15 -18.62
N GLY A 101 -6.30 6.00 -19.30
CA GLY A 101 -5.07 5.43 -19.86
C GLY A 101 -4.26 6.27 -20.85
N GLU A 102 -4.82 7.33 -21.44
CA GLU A 102 -4.05 8.30 -22.25
C GLU A 102 -3.27 9.32 -21.39
N HIS A 103 -3.64 9.48 -20.12
CA HIS A 103 -2.95 10.35 -19.16
C HIS A 103 -1.94 9.54 -18.33
N ALA A 104 -0.81 9.14 -18.94
CA ALA A 104 0.27 8.41 -18.25
C ALA A 104 0.78 9.11 -16.97
N GLN A 105 0.56 10.42 -16.83
CA GLN A 105 0.83 11.19 -15.60
C GLN A 105 -0.10 10.84 -14.43
N THR A 106 -1.36 10.49 -14.70
CA THR A 106 -2.36 10.10 -13.70
C THR A 106 -1.97 8.80 -13.01
N ALA A 107 -1.65 7.76 -13.78
CA ALA A 107 -1.27 6.47 -13.22
C ALA A 107 0.04 6.54 -12.41
N ARG A 108 1.03 7.33 -12.88
CA ARG A 108 2.24 7.63 -12.11
C ARG A 108 1.94 8.38 -10.81
N GLY A 109 1.06 9.37 -10.84
CA GLY A 109 0.66 10.15 -9.67
C GLY A 109 0.08 9.28 -8.57
N ILE A 110 -0.81 8.34 -8.93
CA ILE A 110 -1.42 7.38 -8.00
C ILE A 110 -0.37 6.45 -7.40
N VAL A 111 0.51 5.87 -8.21
CA VAL A 111 1.57 4.98 -7.73
C VAL A 111 2.52 5.71 -6.78
N LEU A 112 2.96 6.92 -7.14
CA LEU A 112 3.83 7.73 -6.28
C LEU A 112 3.14 8.12 -4.96
N ALA A 113 1.84 8.41 -4.98
CA ALA A 113 1.09 8.72 -3.77
C ALA A 113 1.04 7.51 -2.82
N ARG A 114 0.77 6.31 -3.34
CA ARG A 114 0.75 5.06 -2.56
C ARG A 114 2.13 4.74 -1.96
N VAL A 115 3.21 4.90 -2.73
CA VAL A 115 4.58 4.70 -2.25
C VAL A 115 4.95 5.71 -1.16
N LYS A 116 4.54 6.98 -1.30
CA LYS A 116 4.75 8.01 -0.28
C LYS A 116 4.00 7.71 1.01
N ALA A 117 2.74 7.25 0.92
CA ALA A 117 1.99 6.84 2.09
C ALA A 117 2.66 5.67 2.83
N GLN A 118 3.14 4.68 2.07
CA GLN A 118 3.88 3.56 2.62
C GLN A 118 5.17 4.01 3.34
N ARG A 119 5.91 4.98 2.76
CA ARG A 119 7.06 5.62 3.41
C ARG A 119 6.69 6.25 4.74
N SER A 120 5.64 7.08 4.75
CA SER A 120 5.22 7.82 5.94
C SER A 120 4.76 6.89 7.06
N ALA A 121 4.03 5.82 6.74
CA ALA A 121 3.65 4.80 7.71
C ALA A 121 4.88 4.10 8.33
N TRP A 122 5.92 3.84 7.52
CA TRP A 122 7.17 3.29 8.02
C TRP A 122 7.95 4.30 8.87
N GLU A 123 8.09 5.56 8.45
CA GLU A 123 8.75 6.61 9.23
C GLU A 123 8.08 6.79 10.61
N ALA A 124 6.75 6.74 10.67
CA ALA A 124 6.00 6.76 11.94
C ALA A 124 6.34 5.55 12.82
N SER A 125 6.39 4.35 12.23
CA SER A 125 6.76 3.11 12.95
C SER A 125 8.20 3.17 13.49
N LEU A 126 9.14 3.74 12.72
CA LEU A 126 10.53 3.94 13.17
C LEU A 126 10.65 4.99 14.26
N GLN A 127 9.86 6.07 14.20
CA GLN A 127 9.83 7.07 15.26
C GLN A 127 9.32 6.49 16.58
N GLU A 128 8.30 5.62 16.54
CA GLU A 128 7.79 4.93 17.73
C GLU A 128 8.84 3.98 18.34
N LEU A 129 9.71 3.39 17.51
CA LEU A 129 10.82 2.52 17.93
C LEU A 129 12.10 3.28 18.34
N ARG A 130 12.21 4.57 18.01
CA ARG A 130 13.43 5.39 18.21
C ARG A 130 13.77 5.65 19.68
N GLY A 131 12.89 5.25 20.59
CA GLY A 131 13.12 5.35 22.04
C GLY A 131 14.27 4.48 22.57
N GLN A 132 14.81 3.51 21.80
CA GLN A 132 15.74 2.51 22.35
C GLN A 132 17.04 2.24 21.55
N THR A 133 17.18 2.60 20.26
CA THR A 133 18.46 2.39 19.52
C THR A 133 18.61 3.25 18.25
N ALA A 134 19.47 4.27 18.25
CA ALA A 134 19.61 5.21 17.13
C ALA A 134 20.25 4.62 15.86
N ASP A 135 21.31 3.81 16.00
CA ASP A 135 22.09 3.32 14.85
C ASP A 135 21.36 2.27 14.00
N ALA A 136 20.58 1.39 14.64
CA ALA A 136 19.76 0.40 13.93
C ALA A 136 18.63 1.09 13.12
N VAL A 137 18.09 2.19 13.65
CA VAL A 137 17.05 2.99 12.98
C VAL A 137 17.62 3.72 11.77
N GLU A 138 18.81 4.29 11.84
CA GLU A 138 19.43 4.97 10.69
C GLU A 138 19.77 4.01 9.55
N LYS A 139 20.29 2.81 9.85
CA LYS A 139 20.54 1.80 8.82
C LYS A 139 19.24 1.31 8.15
N ALA A 140 18.20 1.09 8.95
CA ALA A 140 16.88 0.73 8.43
C ALA A 140 16.28 1.81 7.53
N ARG A 141 16.48 3.09 7.89
CA ARG A 141 16.03 4.24 7.08
C ARG A 141 16.75 4.33 5.74
N ALA A 142 18.05 4.04 5.69
CA ALA A 142 18.78 4.00 4.41
C ALA A 142 18.29 2.87 3.48
N GLU A 143 18.00 1.69 4.04
CA GLU A 143 17.43 0.56 3.28
C GLU A 143 16.01 0.90 2.76
N LEU A 144 15.20 1.64 3.53
CA LEU A 144 13.90 2.17 3.09
C LEU A 144 14.04 3.07 1.87
N ASP A 145 14.86 4.12 2.00
CA ASP A 145 15.00 5.13 0.96
C ASP A 145 15.47 4.48 -0.36
N ALA A 146 16.32 3.45 -0.28
CA ALA A 146 16.72 2.67 -1.44
C ALA A 146 15.57 1.84 -2.06
N ALA A 147 14.70 1.24 -1.23
CA ALA A 147 13.53 0.50 -1.71
C ALA A 147 12.50 1.42 -2.36
N ILE A 148 12.17 2.57 -1.74
CA ILE A 148 11.29 3.59 -2.33
C ILE A 148 11.84 4.11 -3.64
N LYS A 149 13.16 4.39 -3.68
CA LYS A 149 13.79 4.83 -4.91
C LYS A 149 13.60 3.82 -6.03
N ARG A 150 13.80 2.53 -5.76
CA ARG A 150 13.58 1.46 -6.74
C ARG A 150 12.13 1.42 -7.24
N VAL A 151 11.13 1.56 -6.37
CA VAL A 151 9.72 1.58 -6.81
C VAL A 151 9.40 2.84 -7.62
N SER A 152 9.95 3.99 -7.22
CA SER A 152 9.78 5.24 -7.96
C SER A 152 10.42 5.17 -9.36
N ASP A 153 11.62 4.59 -9.46
CA ASP A 153 12.32 4.38 -10.72
C ASP A 153 11.55 3.38 -11.62
N GLU A 154 10.89 2.37 -11.05
CA GLU A 154 10.05 1.42 -11.81
C GLU A 154 8.72 2.06 -12.27
N ALA A 155 8.13 2.92 -11.45
CA ALA A 155 6.96 3.72 -11.82
C ALA A 155 7.27 4.74 -12.94
N GLU A 156 8.51 5.23 -13.03
CA GLU A 156 8.96 6.04 -14.17
C GLU A 156 9.08 5.21 -15.46
N LYS A 157 9.56 3.96 -15.38
CA LYS A 157 9.58 3.06 -16.54
C LYS A 157 8.18 2.68 -17.01
N PHE A 158 7.25 2.51 -16.08
CA PHE A 158 5.82 2.30 -16.36
C PHE A 158 5.21 3.43 -17.20
N GLN A 159 5.55 4.70 -16.86
CA GLN A 159 5.10 5.87 -17.62
C GLN A 159 5.55 5.84 -19.08
N THR A 160 6.77 5.38 -19.36
CA THR A 160 7.32 5.33 -20.72
C THR A 160 6.64 4.26 -21.59
N ARG A 161 6.07 3.20 -21.00
CA ARG A 161 5.56 2.02 -21.73
C ARG A 161 4.04 1.96 -21.85
N ILE A 162 3.29 2.70 -21.04
CA ILE A 162 1.82 2.72 -21.07
C ILE A 162 1.27 3.17 -22.44
N GLY A 163 2.00 4.03 -23.15
CA GLY A 163 1.56 4.60 -24.43
C GLY A 163 1.95 3.78 -25.67
N GLU A 164 2.68 2.67 -25.53
CA GLU A 164 3.23 1.95 -26.68
C GLU A 164 2.30 0.82 -27.18
N VAL A 165 1.68 0.02 -26.29
CA VAL A 165 0.71 -1.05 -26.63
C VAL A 165 -0.16 -1.40 -25.40
N LYS A 166 -1.46 -1.71 -25.54
CA LYS A 166 -2.36 -2.12 -24.43
C LYS A 166 -1.78 -3.25 -23.57
N ASP A 167 -1.20 -4.27 -24.20
CA ASP A 167 -0.57 -5.41 -23.51
C ASP A 167 0.71 -5.00 -22.74
N ALA A 168 1.39 -3.93 -23.20
CA ALA A 168 2.50 -3.33 -22.45
C ALA A 168 1.99 -2.58 -21.21
N GLY A 169 0.77 -2.04 -21.24
CA GLY A 169 0.08 -1.48 -20.07
C GLY A 169 -0.17 -2.50 -18.96
N ASP A 170 -0.73 -3.67 -19.31
CA ASP A 170 -1.01 -4.76 -18.36
C ASP A 170 0.29 -5.35 -17.76
N ALA A 171 1.29 -5.64 -18.60
CA ALA A 171 2.58 -6.14 -18.15
C ALA A 171 3.33 -5.13 -17.25
N SER A 172 3.24 -3.84 -17.57
CA SER A 172 3.87 -2.80 -16.76
C SER A 172 3.11 -2.57 -15.45
N TRP A 173 1.79 -2.79 -15.41
CA TRP A 173 0.98 -2.69 -14.18
C TRP A 173 1.33 -3.81 -13.19
N GLU A 174 1.51 -5.04 -13.68
CA GLU A 174 2.01 -6.14 -12.85
C GLU A 174 3.43 -5.87 -12.33
N ALA A 175 4.30 -5.22 -13.12
CA ALA A 175 5.63 -4.81 -12.64
C ALA A 175 5.55 -3.75 -11.50
N VAL A 176 4.65 -2.77 -11.61
CA VAL A 176 4.40 -1.79 -10.55
C VAL A 176 3.88 -2.46 -9.27
N LYS A 177 2.90 -3.37 -9.41
CA LYS A 177 2.35 -4.15 -8.29
C LYS A 177 3.43 -5.02 -7.62
N SER A 178 4.27 -5.68 -8.42
CA SER A 178 5.42 -6.45 -7.93
C SER A 178 6.40 -5.55 -7.17
N GLY A 179 6.74 -4.37 -7.71
CA GLY A 179 7.62 -3.42 -7.02
C GLY A 179 7.05 -2.91 -5.69
N LEU A 180 5.75 -2.62 -5.65
CA LEU A 180 5.08 -2.22 -4.41
C LEU A 180 5.10 -3.34 -3.37
N GLU A 181 4.85 -4.59 -3.78
CA GLU A 181 4.91 -5.75 -2.89
C GLU A 181 6.34 -6.05 -2.41
N GLU A 182 7.35 -5.91 -3.28
CA GLU A 182 8.76 -6.00 -2.89
C GLU A 182 9.13 -4.96 -1.83
N ALA A 183 8.72 -3.70 -2.00
CA ALA A 183 8.94 -2.65 -1.01
C ALA A 183 8.28 -2.98 0.33
N LYS A 184 7.09 -3.61 0.32
CA LYS A 184 6.41 -4.11 1.52
C LYS A 184 7.18 -5.23 2.20
N GLN A 185 7.67 -6.20 1.44
CA GLN A 185 8.47 -7.30 1.98
C GLN A 185 9.80 -6.81 2.55
N VAL A 186 10.44 -5.81 1.94
CA VAL A 186 11.63 -5.16 2.50
C VAL A 186 11.27 -4.46 3.81
N HIS A 187 10.21 -3.65 3.82
CA HIS A 187 9.72 -2.98 5.03
C HIS A 187 9.47 -3.95 6.20
N SER A 188 8.68 -5.00 5.96
CA SER A 188 8.35 -6.02 6.97
C SER A 188 9.60 -6.71 7.52
N ARG A 189 10.52 -7.13 6.63
CA ARG A 189 11.80 -7.74 7.04
C ARG A 189 12.67 -6.80 7.86
N THR A 190 12.70 -5.52 7.50
CA THR A 190 13.50 -4.53 8.21
C THR A 190 12.92 -4.22 9.59
N ILE A 191 11.60 -4.08 9.74
CA ILE A 191 10.94 -3.96 11.06
C ILE A 191 11.23 -5.18 11.93
N GLN A 192 11.12 -6.39 11.37
CA GLN A 192 11.38 -7.61 12.13
C GLN A 192 12.84 -7.65 12.63
N LYS A 193 13.81 -7.29 11.79
CA LYS A 193 15.23 -7.21 12.20
C LYS A 193 15.45 -6.20 13.32
N ILE A 194 14.80 -5.03 13.26
CA ILE A 194 14.89 -4.02 14.33
C ILE A 194 14.32 -4.58 15.63
N ARG A 195 13.15 -5.21 15.57
CA ARG A 195 12.50 -5.82 16.73
C ARG A 195 13.34 -6.93 17.35
N ASP A 196 13.94 -7.79 16.53
CA ASP A 196 14.83 -8.86 16.99
C ASP A 196 16.11 -8.31 17.64
N ALA A 197 16.66 -7.21 17.11
CA ALA A 197 17.82 -6.54 17.69
C ALA A 197 17.49 -5.94 19.06
N LEU A 198 16.35 -5.23 19.16
CA LEU A 198 15.84 -4.66 20.41
C LEU A 198 15.56 -5.73 21.48
N SER A 199 15.00 -6.87 21.05
CA SER A 199 14.69 -8.00 21.94
C SER A 199 15.93 -8.74 22.45
N LYS A 200 17.07 -8.60 21.77
CA LYS A 200 18.36 -9.19 22.17
C LYS A 200 19.19 -8.25 23.07
N SER A 201 18.83 -6.97 23.13
CA SER A 201 19.49 -5.96 23.98
C SER A 201 18.82 -5.78 25.35
N LEU A 202 17.75 -6.53 25.65
CA LEU A 202 17.08 -6.65 26.94
C LEU A 202 17.37 -8.03 27.55
#